data_AF-A0A421J8P8-F1
#
_entry.id   AF-A0A421J8P8-F1
#
_cell.length_a   1.000
_cell.length_b   1.000
_cell.length_c   1.000
_cell.angle_alpha   90.00
_cell.angle_beta   90.00
_cell.angle_gamma   90.00
#
_symmetry.space_group_name_H-M   'P 1'
#
loop_
_entity.id
_entity.type
_entity.pdbx_description
1 polymer ?
#
loop_
_entity_poly.entity_id
_entity_poly.type
_entity_poly.pdbx_seq_one_letter_code
_entity_poly.pdbx_strand_id
1 'polypeptide(L)' 'MATPQFTLSDESKERLVKTLEYSKTIAHYGFIPFVLYLGWSASPNKPSLINLLSPFPTV' A
#
# COMPACT_ATOMS: atom_id res chain seq x y z
N MET A 1 -22.08 26.86 19.81
CA MET A 1 -21.58 26.66 18.44
C MET A 1 -21.97 25.25 18.02
N ALA A 2 -22.79 25.08 16.98
CA ALA A 2 -23.13 23.76 16.46
C ALA A 2 -22.01 23.30 15.51
N THR A 3 -21.37 22.17 15.83
CA THR A 3 -20.46 21.50 14.91
C THR A 3 -21.27 20.97 13.72
N PRO A 4 -20.87 21.23 12.47
CA PRO A 4 -21.56 20.66 11.32
C PRO A 4 -21.45 19.13 11.38
N GLN A 5 -22.56 18.47 11.68
CA GLN A 5 -22.69 17.02 11.62
C GLN A 5 -22.79 16.63 10.15
N PHE A 6 -21.69 16.16 9.57
CA PHE A 6 -21.71 15.54 8.24
C PHE A 6 -22.41 14.18 8.36
N THR A 7 -23.74 14.18 8.27
CA THR A 7 -24.53 12.95 8.19
C THR A 7 -24.38 12.38 6.78
N LEU A 8 -23.47 11.43 6.60
CA LEU A 8 -23.36 10.66 5.36
C LEU A 8 -24.65 9.84 5.14
N SER A 9 -25.11 9.76 3.90
CA SER A 9 -26.18 8.82 3.54
C SER A 9 -25.72 7.38 3.76
N ASP A 10 -26.65 6.46 4.05
CA ASP A 10 -26.27 5.07 4.35
C ASP A 10 -25.59 4.38 3.16
N GLU A 11 -26.01 4.71 1.93
CA GLU A 11 -25.31 4.32 0.70
C GLU A 11 -23.84 4.79 0.66
N SER A 12 -23.58 6.04 1.07
CA SER A 12 -22.21 6.58 1.11
C SER A 12 -21.37 5.91 2.19
N LYS A 13 -21.98 5.60 3.34
CA LYS A 13 -21.32 4.87 4.42
C LYS A 13 -20.93 3.46 3.98
N GLU A 14 -21.85 2.73 3.35
CA GLU A 14 -21.60 1.37 2.86
C GLU A 14 -20.44 1.37 1.86
N ARG A 15 -20.45 2.28 0.89
CA ARG A 15 -19.35 2.43 -0.08
C ARG A 15 -18.01 2.73 0.59
N LEU A 16 -18.01 3.61 1.60
CA LEU A 16 -16.80 3.94 2.34
C LEU A 16 -16.26 2.74 3.10
N VAL A 17 -17.12 2.03 3.82
CA VAL A 17 -16.76 0.80 4.55
C VAL A 17 -16.16 -0.22 3.58
N LYS A 18 -16.83 -0.47 2.45
CA LYS A 18 -16.35 -1.40 1.44
C LYS A 18 -14.99 -0.99 0.85
N THR A 19 -14.80 0.31 0.60
CA THR A 19 -13.51 0.85 0.13
C THR A 19 -12.41 0.63 1.17
N LEU A 20 -12.70 0.84 2.44
CA LEU A 20 -11.76 0.63 3.53
C LEU A 20 -11.38 -0.85 3.68
N GLU A 21 -12.34 -1.77 3.52
CA GLU A 21 -12.07 -3.22 3.52
C GLU A 21 -11.11 -3.63 2.39
N TYR A 22 -11.32 -3.12 1.18
CA TYR A 22 -10.37 -3.33 0.09
C TYR A 22 -9.01 -2.69 0.39
N SER A 23 -8.99 -1.47 0.92
CA SER A 23 -7.75 -0.77 1.26
C SER A 23 -6.90 -1.56 2.27
N LYS A 24 -7.53 -2.20 3.25
CA LYS A 24 -6.86 -3.08 4.23
C LYS A 24 -6.17 -4.25 3.54
N THR A 25 -6.85 -4.88 2.60
CA THR A 25 -6.32 -6.02 1.84
C THR A 25 -5.14 -5.60 0.96
N ILE A 26 -5.30 -4.49 0.23
CA ILE A 26 -4.24 -3.93 -0.62
C ILE A 26 -3.03 -3.54 0.21
N ALA A 27 -3.22 -2.85 1.34
CA ALA A 27 -2.13 -2.45 2.21
C ALA A 27 -1.39 -3.68 2.77
N HIS A 28 -2.11 -4.70 3.23
CA HIS A 28 -1.49 -5.89 3.82
C HIS A 28 -0.61 -6.65 2.82
N TYR A 29 -1.12 -6.95 1.64
CA TYR A 29 -0.38 -7.73 0.64
C TYR A 29 0.55 -6.88 -0.23
N GLY A 30 0.21 -5.61 -0.42
CA GLY A 30 0.96 -4.67 -1.26
C GLY A 30 2.14 -3.99 -0.55
N PHE A 31 2.18 -3.99 0.78
CA PHE A 31 3.22 -3.28 1.53
C PHE A 31 4.64 -3.73 1.17
N ILE A 32 4.91 -5.04 1.23
CA ILE A 32 6.26 -5.57 0.95
C ILE A 32 6.68 -5.31 -0.51
N PRO A 33 5.88 -5.66 -1.54
CA PRO A 33 6.22 -5.31 -2.93
C PRO A 33 6.45 -3.81 -3.14
N PHE A 34 5.65 -2.95 -2.49
CA PHE A 34 5.76 -1.51 -2.63
C PHE A 34 7.08 -0.97 -2.06
N VAL A 35 7.46 -1.37 -0.85
CA VAL A 35 8.73 -0.94 -0.24
C VAL A 35 9.93 -1.45 -1.04
N LEU A 36 9.88 -2.69 -1.53
CA LEU A 36 10.92 -3.24 -2.41
C LEU A 36 11.04 -2.44 -3.70
N TYR A 37 9.91 -2.08 -4.32
CA TYR A 37 9.90 -1.26 -5.53
C TYR A 37 10.52 0.12 -5.29
N LEU A 38 10.17 0.79 -4.19
CA LEU A 38 10.76 2.09 -3.84
C LEU A 38 12.28 1.99 -3.71
N GLY A 39 12.78 1.02 -2.93
CA GLY A 39 14.22 0.79 -2.77
C GLY A 39 14.93 0.46 -4.09
N TRP A 40 14.34 -0.41 -4.91
CA TRP A 40 14.86 -0.76 -6.23
C TRP A 40 14.88 0.44 -7.19
N SER A 41 13.83 1.27 -7.16
CA SER A 41 13.69 2.42 -8.04
C SER A 41 14.74 3.50 -7.75
N ALA A 42 15.07 3.71 -6.47
CA ALA A 42 16.07 4.65 -5.99
C ALA A 42 17.52 4.14 -6.09
N SER A 43 17.72 2.83 -6.28
CA SER A 43 19.06 2.23 -6.40
C SER A 43 19.66 2.51 -7.79
N PRO A 44 20.91 3.00 -7.88
CA PRO A 44 21.59 3.23 -9.17
C PRO A 44 21.78 1.96 -10.01
N ASN A 45 22.06 0.83 -9.35
CA ASN A 45 22.40 -0.43 -10.00
C ASN A 45 21.19 -1.33 -10.28
N LYS A 46 19.96 -0.90 -9.92
CA LYS A 46 18.66 -1.58 -10.18
C LYS A 46 18.77 -3.12 -10.27
N PRO A 47 19.03 -3.81 -9.15
CA PRO A 47 19.34 -5.25 -9.17
C PRO A 47 18.21 -6.08 -9.79
N SER A 48 18.55 -7.26 -10.31
CA SER A 48 17.55 -8.23 -10.77
C SER A 48 16.71 -8.73 -9.58
N LEU A 49 15.51 -9.27 -9.86
CA LEU A 49 14.61 -9.76 -8.80
C LEU A 49 15.23 -10.87 -7.94
N ILE A 50 16.00 -11.77 -8.56
CA ILE A 50 16.71 -12.84 -7.84
C ILE A 50 17.72 -12.25 -6.87
N ASN A 51 18.49 -11.25 -7.31
CA ASN A 51 19.49 -10.59 -6.47
C ASN A 51 18.86 -9.76 -5.36
N LEU A 52 17.70 -9.14 -5.61
CA LEU A 52 16.96 -8.36 -4.62
C LEU A 52 16.39 -9.21 -3.48
N LEU A 53 16.04 -10.47 -3.77
CA LEU A 53 15.47 -11.42 -2.79
C LEU A 53 16.53 -12.39 -2.21
N SER A 54 17.72 -12.43 -2.81
CA SER A 54 18.83 -13.27 -2.37
C SER A 54 19.40 -12.75 -1.04
N PRO A 55 19.60 -13.62 -0.03
CA PRO A 55 20.35 -13.26 1.16
C PRO A 55 21.87 -13.26 0.94
N PHE A 56 22.34 -13.76 -0.21
CA PHE A 56 23.77 -13.85 -0.52
C PHE A 56 24.28 -12.56 -1.16
N PRO A 57 25.52 -12.13 -0.80
CA PRO A 57 26.13 -10.98 -1.42
C PRO A 57 26.33 -11.24 -2.91
N THR A 58 25.74 -10.39 -3.73
CA THR A 58 26.04 -10.33 -5.16
C THR A 58 27.27 -9.45 -5.37
N VAL A 59 28.27 -10.03 -6.02
CA VAL A 59 29.50 -9.36 -6.48
C VAL A 59 29.23 -8.37 -7.60
#